data_AF-A0A956W4P2-F1
#
_entry.id   AF-A0A956W4P2-F1
#
_cell.length_a   1.000
_cell.length_b   1.000
_cell.length_c   1.000
_cell.angle_alpha   90.00
_cell.angle_beta   90.00
_cell.angle_gamma   90.00
#
_symmetry.space_group_name_H-M   'P 1'
#
loop_
_entity.id
_entity.type
_entity.pdbx_description
1 polymer ?
#
loop_
_entity_poly.entity_id
_entity_poly.type
_entity_poly.pdbx_seq_one_letter_code
_entity_poly.pdbx_strand_id
1 'polypeptide(L)' 'MDDAIREQLKRLVARFDDLTRQMGEPEIAADFERSTVLTRERAELSTIVELFESYLTAETRLSDAEGLFSEDDPEM' A
#
# COMPACT_ATOMS: atom_id res chain seq x y z
N MET A 1 -3.23 -15.78 -0.62
CA MET A 1 -2.42 -15.10 -1.65
C MET A 1 -1.06 -15.77 -1.70
N ASP A 2 -0.46 -15.93 -2.89
CA ASP A 2 0.90 -16.44 -3.00
C ASP A 2 1.90 -15.47 -2.35
N ASP A 3 2.85 -15.98 -1.56
CA ASP A 3 3.79 -15.16 -0.80
C ASP A 3 4.76 -14.38 -1.71
N ALA A 4 5.13 -14.92 -2.87
CA ALA A 4 5.97 -14.19 -3.82
C ALA A 4 5.23 -12.99 -4.42
N ILE A 5 3.93 -13.16 -4.74
CA ILE A 5 3.08 -12.05 -5.21
C ILE A 5 2.91 -10.99 -4.11
N ARG A 6 2.75 -11.41 -2.85
CA ARG A 6 2.67 -10.50 -1.69
C ARG A 6 3.93 -9.68 -1.52
N GLU A 7 5.08 -10.31 -1.65
CA GLU A 7 6.36 -9.60 -1.55
C GLU A 7 6.57 -8.62 -2.70
N GLN A 8 6.14 -8.96 -3.92
CA GLN A 8 6.17 -8.03 -5.04
C GLN A 8 5.27 -6.80 -4.81
N LEU A 9 4.05 -7.00 -4.33
CA LEU A 9 3.14 -5.89 -4.02
C LEU A 9 3.69 -4.98 -2.93
N LYS A 10 4.31 -5.54 -1.87
CA LYS A 10 5.01 -4.75 -0.85
C LYS A 10 6.13 -3.88 -1.43
N ARG A 11 6.90 -4.40 -2.40
CA ARG A 11 7.93 -3.61 -3.09
C ARG A 11 7.35 -2.46 -3.90
N LEU A 12 6.19 -2.67 -4.54
CA LEU A 12 5.49 -1.61 -5.27
C LEU A 12 4.97 -0.51 -4.32
N VAL A 13 4.44 -0.88 -3.15
CA VAL A 13 4.07 0.09 -2.10
C VAL A 13 5.30 0.88 -1.64
N ALA A 14 6.41 0.20 -1.32
CA ALA A 14 7.63 0.88 -0.90
C ALA A 14 8.17 1.85 -1.96
N ARG A 15 8.04 1.49 -3.24
CA ARG A 15 8.40 2.39 -4.35
C ARG A 15 7.46 3.58 -4.44
N PHE A 16 6.16 3.39 -4.29
CA PHE A 16 5.17 4.47 -4.29
C PHE A 16 5.42 5.48 -3.16
N ASP A 17 5.74 5.00 -1.96
CA ASP A 17 6.07 5.84 -0.81
C ASP A 17 7.34 6.65 -1.05
N ASP A 18 8.37 6.01 -1.61
CA ASP A 18 9.62 6.67 -1.97
C ASP A 18 9.42 7.76 -3.04
N LEU A 19 8.62 7.49 -4.07
CA LEU A 19 8.25 8.49 -5.07
C LEU A 19 7.49 9.67 -4.45
N THR A 20 6.55 9.38 -3.56
CA THR A 20 5.78 10.42 -2.84
C THR A 20 6.69 11.28 -1.97
N ARG A 21 7.67 10.67 -1.30
CA ARG A 21 8.68 11.38 -0.52
C ARG A 21 9.56 12.28 -1.40
N GLN A 22 10.09 11.75 -2.51
CA GLN A 22 10.91 12.52 -3.46
C GLN A 22 10.16 13.71 -4.04
N MET A 23 8.88 13.57 -4.34
CA MET A 23 8.04 14.68 -4.82
C MET A 23 7.89 15.81 -3.78
N GLY A 24 8.08 15.52 -2.49
CA GLY A 24 8.09 16.52 -1.42
C GLY A 24 9.42 17.27 -1.27
N GLU A 25 10.48 16.85 -1.97
CA GLU A 25 11.79 17.48 -1.90
C GLU A 25 11.79 18.80 -2.72
N PRO A 26 12.26 19.92 -2.16
CA PRO A 26 12.17 21.24 -2.81
C PRO A 26 12.94 21.31 -4.13
N GLU A 27 14.02 20.53 -4.25
CA GLU A 27 14.81 20.41 -5.48
C GLU A 27 14.06 19.70 -6.62
N ILE A 28 13.19 18.76 -6.29
CA ILE A 28 12.32 18.08 -7.24
C ILE A 28 11.12 18.97 -7.59
N ALA A 29 10.53 19.63 -6.58
CA ALA A 29 9.41 20.54 -6.79
C ALA A 29 9.77 21.76 -7.66
N ALA A 30 11.03 22.21 -7.60
CA ALA A 30 11.55 23.30 -8.44
C ALA A 30 11.87 22.87 -9.89
N ASP A 31 12.00 21.57 -10.15
CA ASP A 31 12.28 21.02 -11.48
C ASP A 31 11.01 20.40 -12.09
N PHE A 32 10.39 21.14 -13.01
CA PHE A 32 9.13 20.75 -13.64
C PHE A 32 9.22 19.42 -14.41
N GLU A 33 10.36 19.15 -15.05
CA GLU A 33 10.55 17.92 -15.83
C GLU A 33 10.64 16.71 -14.90
N ARG A 34 11.47 16.81 -13.85
CA ARG A 34 11.59 15.76 -12.84
C ARG A 34 10.30 15.52 -12.08
N SER A 35 9.62 16.58 -11.67
CA SER A 35 8.32 16.50 -10.98
C SER A 35 7.26 15.82 -11.84
N THR A 36 7.21 16.11 -13.15
CA THR A 36 6.27 15.48 -14.08
C THR A 36 6.55 13.98 -14.24
N VAL A 37 7.82 13.58 -14.34
CA VAL A 37 8.21 12.16 -14.45
C VAL A 37 7.79 11.39 -13.20
N LEU A 38 8.13 11.90 -12.01
CA LEU A 38 7.79 11.25 -10.74
C LEU A 38 6.27 11.19 -10.52
N THR A 39 5.53 12.24 -10.91
CA THR A 39 4.07 12.24 -10.83
C THR A 39 3.45 11.13 -11.68
N ARG A 40 3.97 10.91 -12.90
CA ARG A 40 3.48 9.85 -13.80
C ARG A 40 3.78 8.47 -13.23
N GLU A 41 5.02 8.23 -12.81
CA GLU A 41 5.42 6.94 -12.20
C GLU A 41 4.58 6.64 -10.96
N ARG A 42 4.34 7.64 -10.09
CA ARG A 42 3.48 7.50 -8.91
C ARG A 42 2.03 7.17 -9.30
N ALA A 43 1.50 7.84 -10.33
CA ALA A 43 0.12 7.62 -10.79
C ALA A 43 -0.09 6.20 -11.34
N GLU A 44 0.91 5.64 -12.03
CA GLU A 44 0.88 4.25 -12.52
C GLU A 44 0.82 3.23 -11.37
N LEU A 45 1.44 3.54 -10.24
CA LEU A 45 1.45 2.68 -9.05
C LEU A 45 0.22 2.87 -8.14
N SER A 46 -0.42 4.04 -8.16
CA SER A 46 -1.51 4.43 -7.23
C SER A 46 -2.60 3.38 -7.14
N THR A 47 -3.15 2.95 -8.28
CA THR A 47 -4.26 1.99 -8.31
C THR A 47 -3.88 0.65 -7.70
N ILE A 48 -2.67 0.17 -7.93
CA ILE A 48 -2.20 -1.12 -7.41
C ILE A 48 -2.01 -1.03 -5.89
N VAL A 49 -1.42 0.06 -5.42
CA VAL A 49 -1.20 0.32 -4.00
C VAL A 49 -2.53 0.43 -3.25
N GLU A 50 -3.47 1.24 -3.75
CA GLU A 50 -4.80 1.43 -3.16
C GLU A 50 -5.57 0.10 -3.05
N LEU A 51 -5.53 -0.73 -4.09
CA LEU A 51 -6.17 -2.05 -4.07
C LEU A 51 -5.51 -2.99 -3.05
N PHE A 52 -4.18 -2.96 -2.94
CA PHE A 52 -3.47 -3.80 -1.99
C PHE A 52 -3.68 -3.36 -0.54
N GLU A 53 -3.70 -2.06 -0.25
CA GLU A 53 -4.06 -1.54 1.08
C GLU A 53 -5.48 -1.90 1.48
N SER A 54 -6.43 -1.82 0.53
CA SER A 54 -7.80 -2.26 0.72
C SER A 54 -7.88 -3.76 1.04
N TYR A 55 -7.12 -4.58 0.31
CA TYR A 55 -7.00 -6.01 0.58
C TYR A 55 -6.47 -6.28 2.01
N LEU A 56 -5.36 -5.64 2.41
CA LEU A 56 -4.78 -5.82 3.75
C LEU A 56 -5.77 -5.41 4.84
N THR A 57 -6.49 -4.31 4.64
CA THR A 57 -7.53 -3.86 5.57
C THR A 57 -8.65 -4.90 5.71
N ALA A 58 -9.09 -5.50 4.61
CA ALA A 58 -10.11 -6.55 4.62
C ALA A 58 -9.59 -7.83 5.31
N GLU A 59 -8.33 -8.20 5.09
CA GLU A 59 -7.66 -9.34 5.74
C GLU A 59 -7.58 -9.15 7.26
N THR A 60 -7.19 -7.97 7.73
CA THR A 60 -7.19 -7.63 9.16
C THR A 60 -8.59 -7.70 9.75
N ARG A 61 -9.59 -7.08 9.09
CA ARG A 61 -10.98 -7.11 9.57
C ARG A 61 -11.55 -8.52 9.68
N LEU A 62 -11.20 -9.39 8.75
CA LEU A 62 -11.59 -10.79 8.80
C LEU A 62 -10.97 -11.47 10.02
N SER A 63 -9.65 -11.33 10.20
CA SER A 63 -8.94 -11.90 11.34
C SER A 63 -9.47 -11.39 12.69
N ASP A 64 -9.78 -10.10 12.78
CA ASP A 64 -10.34 -9.50 14.00
C ASP A 64 -11.73 -10.08 14.31
N ALA A 65 -12.58 -10.25 13.29
CA ALA A 65 -13.91 -10.83 13.44
C ALA A 65 -13.86 -12.33 13.82
N GLU A 66 -12.94 -13.09 13.25
CA GLU A 66 -12.70 -14.50 13.60
C GLU A 66 -12.18 -14.64 15.04
N GLY A 67 -11.32 -13.73 15.48
CA GLY A 67 -10.84 -13.64 16.86
C GLY A 67 -12.00 -13.41 17.83
N LEU A 68 -12.86 -12.43 17.55
CA LEU A 68 -14.02 -12.11 18.38
C LEU A 68 -14.99 -13.29 18.48
N PHE A 69 -15.26 -13.99 17.36
CA PHE A 69 -16.12 -15.18 17.36
C PHE A 69 -15.53 -16.33 18.19
N SER A 70 -14.20 -16.45 18.22
CA SER A 70 -13.51 -17.48 19.02
C SER A 70 -13.48 -17.16 20.52
N GLU A 71 -13.60 -15.88 20.89
CA GLU A 71 -13.67 -15.40 22.28
C GLU A 71 -15.09 -15.42 22.86
N ASP A 72 -16.13 -15.33 22.01
CA ASP A 72 -17.55 -15.36 22.38
C ASP A 72 -18.17 -16.77 22.43
N ASP A 73 -17.38 -17.84 22.25
CA ASP A 73 -17.88 -19.22 22.32
C ASP A 73 -18.07 -19.65 23.79
N PRO A 74 -19.31 -19.85 24.29
CA PRO A 74 -19.61 -20.04 25.72
C PRO A 74 -19.21 -21.41 26.29
N GLU A 75 -18.49 -22.25 25.54
CA GLU A 75 -17.93 -23.53 26.00
C GLU A 75 -16.45 -23.44 26.44
N MET A 76 -15.85 -22.24 26.50
CA MET A 76 -14.58 -21.97 27.21
C MET A 76 -14.74 -20.92 28.31
#